data_AF-A0A0R2BT39-F1
#
_entry.id   AF-A0A0R2BT39-F1
#
_cell.length_a   1.000
_cell.length_b   1.000
_cell.length_c   1.000
_cell.angle_alpha   90.00
_cell.angle_beta   90.00
_cell.angle_gamma   90.00
#
_symmetry.space_group_name_H-M   'P 1'
#
loop_
_entity.id
_entity.type
_entity.pdbx_description
1 polymer ?
#
loop_
_entity_poly.entity_id
_entity_poly.type
_entity_poly.pdbx_seq_one_letter_code
_entity_poly.pdbx_strand_id
1 'polypeptide(L)'
;MAKLNYSGQNEITVNHNNPEFSASDLSTAHGAWQTYGQLDSLNRVTAANALLNQSLMPTAKRAELTWDPTGWHNKKIKSGWLYNRSHLIGYQLTGQNNNPRNLMTGTRELNAPEMLAHEDDIAYYLKQNPHGYVRYRVTPIFRGNELLARGVQLEAQSIGSNEIHFNVYIFNVQSGVTLNYADGTSQIN
;
A
#
# COMPACT_ATOMS: atom_id res chain seq x y z
N MET A 1 14.75 -4.42 0.88
CA MET A 1 14.17 -3.95 -0.41
C MET A 1 14.75 -2.64 -0.94
N ALA A 2 15.23 -1.69 -0.11
CA ALA A 2 15.72 -0.38 -0.60
C ALA A 2 16.84 -0.43 -1.68
N LYS A 3 17.56 -1.55 -1.86
CA LYS A 3 18.58 -1.72 -2.91
C LYS A 3 18.03 -2.20 -4.26
N LEU A 4 16.76 -2.57 -4.36
CA LEU A 4 16.14 -3.13 -5.56
C LEU A 4 15.90 -2.06 -6.62
N ASN A 5 16.39 -2.27 -7.84
CA ASN A 5 16.11 -1.41 -8.99
C ASN A 5 15.06 -2.08 -9.89
N TYR A 6 14.21 -1.28 -10.51
CA TYR A 6 13.25 -1.77 -11.48
C TYR A 6 13.96 -2.34 -12.70
N SER A 7 13.56 -3.54 -13.12
CA SER A 7 14.17 -4.27 -14.24
C SER A 7 13.12 -4.78 -15.25
N GLY A 8 11.96 -4.12 -15.33
CA GLY A 8 10.89 -4.48 -16.26
C GLY A 8 9.75 -5.33 -15.67
N GLN A 9 9.76 -5.58 -14.36
CA GLN A 9 8.68 -6.25 -13.63
C GLN A 9 8.13 -5.30 -12.56
N ASN A 10 6.83 -4.97 -12.65
CA ASN A 10 6.17 -4.04 -11.74
C ASN A 10 6.05 -4.59 -10.32
N GLU A 11 5.95 -5.91 -10.20
CA GLU A 11 5.85 -6.63 -8.94
C GLU A 11 6.86 -7.78 -8.92
N ILE A 12 7.42 -8.05 -7.75
CA ILE A 12 8.22 -9.25 -7.47
C ILE A 12 7.77 -9.90 -6.17
N THR A 13 7.96 -11.21 -6.07
CA THR A 13 7.79 -11.92 -4.80
C THR A 13 8.96 -11.66 -3.86
N VAL A 14 8.67 -11.61 -2.57
CA VAL A 14 9.63 -11.41 -1.48
C VAL A 14 9.54 -12.61 -0.56
N ASN A 15 10.68 -13.07 -0.03
CA ASN A 15 10.74 -14.19 0.91
C ASN A 15 9.98 -15.46 0.44
N HIS A 16 10.12 -15.82 -0.84
CA HIS A 16 9.37 -16.93 -1.46
C HIS A 16 7.84 -16.81 -1.28
N ASN A 17 7.33 -15.57 -1.34
CA ASN A 17 5.94 -15.20 -1.10
C ASN A 17 5.43 -15.46 0.34
N ASN A 18 6.32 -15.59 1.32
CA ASN A 18 5.95 -15.80 2.72
C ASN A 18 5.99 -14.50 3.53
N PRO A 19 4.87 -14.10 4.16
CA PRO A 19 4.84 -12.99 5.12
C PRO A 19 5.77 -13.22 6.31
N GLU A 20 6.32 -12.15 6.87
CA GLU A 20 7.20 -12.19 8.04
C GLU A 20 6.44 -11.74 9.29
N PHE A 21 5.36 -12.45 9.63
CA PHE A 21 4.54 -12.22 10.82
C PHE A 21 4.94 -13.14 11.97
N SER A 22 5.07 -12.57 13.17
CA SER A 22 5.25 -13.34 14.40
C SER A 22 3.94 -14.01 14.84
N ALA A 23 4.00 -15.00 15.74
CA ALA A 23 2.78 -15.58 16.33
C ALA A 23 1.91 -14.51 17.04
N SER A 24 2.54 -13.49 17.65
CA SER A 24 1.82 -12.36 18.24
C SER A 24 1.13 -11.47 17.20
N ASP A 25 1.71 -11.28 16.02
CA ASP A 25 1.08 -10.53 14.92
C ASP A 25 -0.21 -11.22 14.44
N LEU A 26 -0.28 -12.54 14.56
CA LEU A 26 -1.39 -13.37 14.07
C LEU A 26 -2.49 -13.56 15.12
N SER A 27 -2.34 -13.02 16.33
CA SER A 27 -3.32 -13.16 17.40
C SER A 27 -4.59 -12.36 17.13
N THR A 28 -5.75 -13.02 17.24
CA THR A 28 -7.08 -12.41 17.10
C THR A 28 -7.71 -12.06 18.45
N ALA A 29 -6.99 -12.25 19.57
CA ALA A 29 -7.53 -12.10 20.92
C ALA A 29 -8.10 -10.70 21.23
N HIS A 30 -7.62 -9.67 20.52
CA HIS A 30 -8.06 -8.28 20.68
C HIS A 30 -8.99 -7.79 19.57
N GLY A 31 -9.51 -8.70 18.74
CA GLY A 31 -10.36 -8.37 17.61
C GLY A 31 -9.64 -7.59 16.51
N ALA A 32 -10.42 -7.02 15.59
CA ALA A 32 -9.91 -6.30 14.44
C ALA A 32 -9.26 -4.97 14.85
N TRP A 33 -8.15 -4.62 14.21
CA TRP A 33 -7.44 -3.38 14.49
C TRP A 33 -6.73 -2.84 13.25
N GLN A 34 -6.44 -1.55 13.27
CA GLN A 34 -5.65 -0.84 12.27
C GLN A 34 -4.76 0.19 12.97
N THR A 35 -3.50 0.27 12.56
CA THR A 35 -2.51 1.20 13.11
C THR A 35 -1.66 1.77 11.97
N TYR A 36 -1.43 3.07 12.03
CA TYR A 36 -0.64 3.80 11.05
C TYR A 36 0.55 4.40 11.76
N GLY A 37 1.76 4.07 11.28
CA GLY A 37 2.98 4.61 11.83
C GLY A 37 3.02 6.15 11.75
N GLN A 38 3.77 6.75 12.66
CA GLN A 38 4.03 8.19 12.59
C GLN A 38 4.71 8.53 11.28
N LEU A 39 4.46 9.75 10.77
CA LEU A 39 5.29 10.26 9.70
C LEU A 39 6.73 10.35 10.20
N ASP A 40 7.70 10.02 9.35
CA ASP A 40 9.10 10.12 9.73
C ASP A 40 9.60 11.57 9.76
N SER A 41 10.89 11.78 10.01
CA SER A 41 11.49 13.12 10.11
C SER A 41 11.44 13.96 8.83
N LEU A 42 11.10 13.34 7.68
CA LEU A 42 10.90 14.01 6.40
C LEU A 42 9.41 14.12 6.04
N ASN A 43 8.52 13.86 7.01
CA ASN A 43 7.06 13.78 6.85
C ASN A 43 6.59 12.65 5.93
N ARG A 44 7.41 11.62 5.70
CA ARG A 44 7.05 10.48 4.85
C ARG A 44 6.22 9.48 5.65
N VAL A 45 5.29 8.81 4.98
CA VAL A 45 4.55 7.71 5.59
C VAL A 45 5.48 6.55 5.95
N THR A 46 5.16 5.86 7.04
CA THR A 46 5.83 4.64 7.48
C THR A 46 4.85 3.46 7.39
N ALA A 47 5.25 2.28 7.90
CA ALA A 47 4.44 1.08 7.77
C ALA A 47 3.03 1.24 8.36
N ALA A 48 2.03 0.78 7.61
CA ALA A 48 0.66 0.63 8.06
C ALA A 48 0.40 -0.85 8.36
N ASN A 49 -0.27 -1.12 9.47
CA ASN A 49 -0.57 -2.47 9.94
C ASN A 49 -2.05 -2.61 10.26
N ALA A 50 -2.63 -3.75 9.92
CA ALA A 50 -3.96 -4.10 10.35
C ALA A 50 -4.09 -5.60 10.60
N LEU A 51 -5.00 -5.94 11.51
CA LEU A 51 -5.67 -7.22 11.53
C LEU A 51 -7.08 -6.98 11.00
N LEU A 52 -7.23 -7.20 9.69
CA LEU A 52 -8.43 -6.89 8.95
C LEU A 52 -9.53 -7.91 9.27
N ASN A 53 -10.75 -7.42 9.33
CA ASN A 53 -11.99 -8.19 9.42
C ASN A 53 -13.11 -7.38 8.77
N GLN A 54 -14.21 -8.03 8.38
CA GLN A 54 -15.37 -7.36 7.79
C GLN A 54 -15.88 -6.18 8.65
N SER A 55 -15.75 -6.24 9.97
CA SER A 55 -16.13 -5.15 10.90
C SER A 55 -15.38 -3.83 10.69
N LEU A 56 -14.20 -3.83 10.04
CA LEU A 56 -13.46 -2.61 9.69
C LEU A 56 -13.88 -2.01 8.34
N MET A 57 -14.60 -2.77 7.51
CA MET A 57 -14.96 -2.33 6.17
C MET A 57 -16.02 -1.22 6.23
N PRO A 58 -15.84 -0.11 5.50
CA PRO A 58 -16.75 1.02 5.57
C PRO A 58 -18.06 0.72 4.84
N THR A 59 -19.16 1.24 5.38
CA THR A 59 -20.45 1.36 4.68
C THR A 59 -20.66 2.74 4.06
N ALA A 60 -19.92 3.74 4.55
CA ALA A 60 -19.99 5.10 4.04
C ALA A 60 -19.37 5.21 2.63
N LYS A 61 -19.82 6.21 1.87
CA LYS A 61 -19.20 6.56 0.60
C LYS A 61 -17.85 7.23 0.86
N ARG A 62 -16.83 6.82 0.10
CA ARG A 62 -15.51 7.48 0.10
C ARG A 62 -15.65 8.96 -0.28
N ALA A 63 -14.97 9.82 0.47
CA ALA A 63 -14.92 11.26 0.19
C ALA A 63 -13.62 11.61 -0.56
N GLU A 64 -13.57 12.81 -1.12
CA GLU A 64 -12.38 13.31 -1.82
C GLU A 64 -11.14 13.34 -0.89
N LEU A 65 -9.97 13.11 -1.47
CA LEU A 65 -8.69 13.21 -0.79
C LEU A 65 -8.04 14.56 -1.09
N THR A 66 -7.63 15.27 -0.05
CA THR A 66 -7.09 16.64 -0.13
C THR A 66 -5.65 16.76 0.40
N TRP A 67 -5.13 15.73 1.07
CA TRP A 67 -3.76 15.74 1.58
C TRP A 67 -2.75 15.43 0.47
N ASP A 68 -1.71 16.26 0.34
CA ASP A 68 -0.61 16.03 -0.59
C ASP A 68 0.58 15.43 0.15
N PRO A 69 0.93 14.15 -0.11
CA PRO A 69 2.07 13.50 0.55
C PRO A 69 3.41 14.07 0.07
N THR A 70 4.49 13.61 0.67
CA THR A 70 5.85 13.94 0.21
C THR A 70 6.02 13.56 -1.27
N GLY A 71 6.78 14.38 -1.99
CA GLY A 71 7.05 14.17 -3.41
C GLY A 71 5.87 14.47 -4.34
N TRP A 72 4.83 15.16 -3.89
CA TRP A 72 3.66 15.43 -4.72
C TRP A 72 3.92 16.51 -5.78
N HIS A 73 4.31 16.08 -6.99
CA HIS A 73 4.43 16.93 -8.19
C HIS A 73 3.62 16.36 -9.34
N ASN A 74 2.29 16.40 -9.20
CA ASN A 74 1.39 15.76 -10.15
C ASN A 74 1.28 16.51 -11.49
N LYS A 75 1.15 15.75 -12.58
CA LYS A 75 0.88 16.28 -13.92
C LYS A 75 0.10 15.28 -14.75
N LYS A 76 -0.52 15.76 -15.83
CA LYS A 76 -1.20 14.91 -16.81
C LYS A 76 -0.20 14.31 -17.79
N ILE A 77 -0.36 13.01 -18.03
CA ILE A 77 0.27 12.20 -19.07
C ILE A 77 -0.82 11.59 -19.95
N LYS A 78 -0.44 10.83 -20.99
CA LYS A 78 -1.40 10.24 -21.95
C LYS A 78 -2.49 9.39 -21.27
N SER A 79 -2.18 8.73 -20.15
CA SER A 79 -3.10 7.88 -19.37
C SER A 79 -3.88 8.62 -18.27
N GLY A 80 -3.78 9.96 -18.20
CA GLY A 80 -4.44 10.79 -17.17
C GLY A 80 -3.45 11.41 -16.19
N TRP A 81 -3.84 11.60 -14.93
CA TRP A 81 -2.91 12.07 -13.90
C TRP A 81 -1.86 11.01 -13.57
N LEU A 82 -0.59 11.42 -13.45
CA LEU A 82 0.54 10.54 -13.15
C LEU A 82 0.44 9.95 -11.74
N TYR A 83 0.21 10.81 -10.74
CA TYR A 83 0.19 10.40 -9.34
C TYR A 83 -1.23 10.32 -8.78
N ASN A 84 -1.42 9.32 -7.94
CA ASN A 84 -2.55 9.18 -7.03
C ASN A 84 -2.08 9.44 -5.60
N ARG A 85 -3.01 9.93 -4.77
CA ARG A 85 -2.88 9.87 -3.31
C ARG A 85 -3.16 8.43 -2.90
N SER A 86 -2.14 7.59 -3.02
CA SER A 86 -2.24 6.14 -2.83
C SER A 86 -2.35 5.81 -1.37
N HIS A 87 -3.38 5.05 -1.03
CA HIS A 87 -3.55 4.51 0.31
C HIS A 87 -2.51 3.43 0.58
N LEU A 88 -1.98 3.33 1.80
CA LEU A 88 -1.22 2.14 2.20
C LEU A 88 -2.16 0.96 2.47
N ILE A 89 -3.21 1.21 3.24
CA ILE A 89 -4.33 0.27 3.39
C ILE A 89 -5.56 0.91 2.76
N GLY A 90 -6.05 0.32 1.66
CA GLY A 90 -7.17 0.83 0.89
C GLY A 90 -8.42 1.12 1.72
N TYR A 91 -9.13 2.18 1.32
CA TYR A 91 -10.38 2.61 1.96
C TYR A 91 -11.37 1.46 2.15
N GLN A 92 -11.51 0.57 1.16
CA GLN A 92 -12.46 -0.54 1.21
C GLN A 92 -12.21 -1.53 2.36
N LEU A 93 -10.99 -1.57 2.91
CA LEU A 93 -10.61 -2.50 3.97
C LEU A 93 -10.79 -1.91 5.37
N THR A 94 -10.70 -0.58 5.53
CA THR A 94 -10.58 0.07 6.86
C THR A 94 -11.36 1.37 7.05
N GLY A 95 -11.93 1.92 5.97
CA GLY A 95 -12.65 3.20 5.98
C GLY A 95 -11.76 4.44 6.15
N GLN A 96 -10.44 4.30 6.21
CA GLN A 96 -9.55 5.45 6.36
C GLN A 96 -9.50 6.28 5.08
N ASN A 97 -10.14 7.45 5.13
CA ASN A 97 -10.26 8.32 3.97
C ASN A 97 -9.02 9.22 3.79
N ASN A 98 -8.97 10.40 4.41
CA ASN A 98 -7.93 11.41 4.17
C ASN A 98 -6.87 11.44 5.27
N ASN A 99 -6.43 10.27 5.75
CA ASN A 99 -5.44 10.15 6.82
C ASN A 99 -4.01 10.37 6.27
N PRO A 100 -3.28 11.43 6.70
CA PRO A 100 -1.93 11.70 6.22
C PRO A 100 -0.93 10.57 6.46
N ARG A 101 -1.14 9.75 7.50
CA ARG A 101 -0.29 8.59 7.83
C ARG A 101 -0.59 7.35 6.97
N ASN A 102 -1.62 7.42 6.14
CA ASN A 102 -2.05 6.34 5.24
C ASN A 102 -1.99 6.75 3.76
N LEU A 103 -1.39 7.90 3.42
CA LEU A 103 -1.37 8.41 2.05
C LEU A 103 0.06 8.67 1.57
N MET A 104 0.44 8.05 0.46
CA MET A 104 1.71 8.28 -0.22
C MET A 104 1.51 8.76 -1.65
N THR A 105 2.52 9.44 -2.21
CA THR A 105 2.57 9.71 -3.64
C THR A 105 2.91 8.40 -4.37
N GLY A 106 1.92 7.80 -5.02
CA GLY A 106 2.08 6.60 -5.83
C GLY A 106 1.72 6.87 -7.28
N THR A 107 2.41 6.24 -8.23
CA THR A 107 1.99 6.29 -9.64
C THR A 107 0.63 5.62 -9.80
N ARG A 108 -0.08 5.99 -10.87
CA ARG A 108 -1.32 5.31 -11.22
C ARG A 108 -1.11 3.80 -11.38
N GLU A 109 -0.03 3.40 -12.04
CA GLU A 109 0.31 1.99 -12.28
C GLU A 109 0.54 1.20 -10.99
N LEU A 110 1.33 1.71 -10.03
CA LEU A 110 1.48 1.09 -8.71
C LEU A 110 0.13 1.00 -7.99
N ASN A 111 -0.66 2.07 -8.04
CA ASN A 111 -1.93 2.14 -7.31
C ASN A 111 -2.99 1.20 -7.89
N ALA A 112 -3.10 1.14 -9.21
CA ALA A 112 -4.04 0.30 -9.95
C ALA A 112 -3.50 0.07 -11.38
N PRO A 113 -3.20 -1.18 -11.76
CA PRO A 113 -3.77 -2.40 -11.19
C PRO A 113 -3.03 -3.03 -10.00
N GLU A 114 -1.75 -2.71 -9.78
CA GLU A 114 -0.87 -3.58 -8.96
C GLU A 114 -1.35 -3.75 -7.50
N MET A 115 -1.41 -2.67 -6.71
CA MET A 115 -1.92 -2.76 -5.33
C MET A 115 -3.39 -3.20 -5.27
N LEU A 116 -4.20 -2.68 -6.19
CA LEU A 116 -5.65 -2.90 -6.19
C LEU A 116 -6.01 -4.39 -6.32
N ALA A 117 -5.27 -5.16 -7.13
CA ALA A 117 -5.52 -6.59 -7.30
C ALA A 117 -5.46 -7.34 -5.96
N HIS A 118 -4.39 -7.12 -5.16
CA HIS A 118 -4.24 -7.73 -3.84
C HIS A 118 -5.29 -7.23 -2.84
N GLU A 119 -5.61 -5.94 -2.88
CA GLU A 119 -6.65 -5.36 -2.02
C GLU A 119 -8.04 -5.94 -2.31
N ASP A 120 -8.36 -6.18 -3.58
CA ASP A 120 -9.62 -6.76 -4.02
C ASP A 120 -9.74 -8.24 -3.59
N ASP A 121 -8.66 -9.02 -3.66
CA ASP A 121 -8.62 -10.40 -3.17
C ASP A 121 -8.87 -10.47 -1.65
N ILE A 122 -8.20 -9.61 -0.87
CA ILE A 122 -8.44 -9.49 0.57
C ILE A 122 -9.88 -9.07 0.86
N ALA A 123 -10.39 -8.06 0.16
CA ALA A 123 -11.75 -7.57 0.35
C ALA A 123 -12.79 -8.65 0.00
N TYR A 124 -12.55 -9.43 -1.06
CA TYR A 124 -13.39 -10.56 -1.43
C TYR A 124 -13.41 -11.61 -0.32
N TYR A 125 -12.24 -12.05 0.16
CA TYR A 125 -12.12 -13.01 1.26
C TYR A 125 -12.90 -12.56 2.51
N LEU A 126 -12.72 -11.32 2.95
CA LEU A 126 -13.40 -10.77 4.13
C LEU A 126 -14.92 -10.68 3.96
N LYS A 127 -15.41 -10.44 2.74
CA LYS A 127 -16.86 -10.44 2.44
C LYS A 127 -17.46 -11.84 2.50
N GLN A 128 -16.72 -12.86 2.07
CA GLN A 128 -17.17 -14.26 2.13
C GLN A 128 -16.99 -14.87 3.53
N ASN A 129 -16.10 -14.32 4.35
CA ASN A 129 -15.78 -14.81 5.69
C ASN A 129 -15.99 -13.70 6.75
N PRO A 130 -17.25 -13.43 7.20
CA PRO A 130 -17.56 -12.38 8.17
C PRO A 130 -16.76 -12.43 9.48
N HIS A 131 -16.39 -13.64 9.91
CA HIS A 131 -15.58 -13.88 11.11
C HIS A 131 -14.09 -14.13 10.82
N GLY A 132 -13.70 -14.12 9.54
CA GLY A 132 -12.33 -14.31 9.10
C GLY A 132 -11.47 -13.08 9.39
N TYR A 133 -10.18 -13.32 9.61
CA TYR A 133 -9.20 -12.27 9.83
C TYR A 133 -8.08 -12.38 8.80
N VAL A 134 -7.55 -11.23 8.36
CA VAL A 134 -6.34 -11.16 7.54
C VAL A 134 -5.35 -10.23 8.21
N ARG A 135 -4.19 -10.77 8.62
CA ARG A 135 -3.07 -9.94 9.05
C ARG A 135 -2.46 -9.28 7.82
N TYR A 136 -2.44 -7.95 7.78
CA TYR A 136 -2.01 -7.16 6.63
C TYR A 136 -1.02 -6.06 7.02
N ARG A 137 0.11 -5.96 6.31
CA ARG A 137 1.13 -4.92 6.51
C ARG A 137 1.55 -4.33 5.17
N VAL A 138 1.56 -3.01 5.08
CA VAL A 138 2.07 -2.28 3.91
C VAL A 138 3.19 -1.35 4.32
N THR A 139 4.36 -1.55 3.74
CA THR A 139 5.59 -0.84 4.10
C THR A 139 6.14 -0.07 2.89
N PRO A 140 6.02 1.27 2.87
CA PRO A 140 6.67 2.11 1.88
C PRO A 140 8.19 2.01 1.96
N ILE A 141 8.86 1.95 0.81
CA ILE A 141 10.31 1.83 0.73
C ILE A 141 10.90 3.10 0.11
N PHE A 142 11.64 3.88 0.91
CA PHE A 142 12.42 5.04 0.46
C PHE A 142 13.92 4.74 0.50
N ARG A 143 14.74 5.43 -0.32
CA ARG A 143 16.21 5.40 -0.19
C ARG A 143 16.72 6.71 0.38
N GLY A 144 17.50 6.65 1.45
CA GLY A 144 18.07 7.85 2.07
C GLY A 144 17.00 8.92 2.32
N ASN A 145 17.21 10.10 1.75
CA ASN A 145 16.35 11.28 1.92
C ASN A 145 15.34 11.47 0.77
N GLU A 146 15.09 10.45 -0.05
CA GLU A 146 14.07 10.51 -1.11
C GLU A 146 12.68 10.82 -0.54
N LEU A 147 11.96 11.71 -1.21
CA LEU A 147 10.59 12.11 -0.84
C LEU A 147 9.51 11.29 -1.57
N LEU A 148 9.86 10.61 -2.66
CA LEU A 148 9.00 9.66 -3.36
C LEU A 148 9.46 8.23 -3.06
N ALA A 149 8.53 7.36 -2.67
CA ALA A 149 8.85 5.96 -2.40
C ALA A 149 9.27 5.25 -3.70
N ARG A 150 10.23 4.32 -3.60
CA ARG A 150 10.63 3.41 -4.68
C ARG A 150 9.61 2.33 -4.97
N GLY A 151 8.69 2.11 -4.03
CA GLY A 151 7.69 1.05 -4.07
C GLY A 151 7.14 0.78 -2.68
N VAL A 152 6.32 -0.27 -2.58
CA VAL A 152 5.71 -0.75 -1.35
C VAL A 152 5.90 -2.25 -1.22
N GLN A 153 6.19 -2.72 -0.02
CA GLN A 153 6.02 -4.12 0.34
C GLN A 153 4.60 -4.34 0.83
N LEU A 154 3.90 -5.35 0.32
CA LEU A 154 2.63 -5.80 0.87
C LEU A 154 2.82 -7.22 1.41
N GLU A 155 2.38 -7.43 2.64
CA GLU A 155 2.36 -8.72 3.30
C GLU A 155 0.95 -9.01 3.80
N ALA A 156 0.39 -10.19 3.46
CA ALA A 156 -0.93 -10.60 3.91
C ALA A 156 -0.99 -12.07 4.28
N GLN A 157 -1.71 -12.40 5.35
CA GLN A 157 -1.98 -13.77 5.77
C GLN A 157 -3.37 -13.90 6.40
N SER A 158 -4.23 -14.76 5.85
CA SER A 158 -5.49 -15.17 6.49
C SER A 158 -5.23 -15.98 7.77
N ILE A 159 -5.99 -15.73 8.84
CA ILE A 159 -5.88 -16.47 10.10
C ILE A 159 -6.75 -17.72 10.04
N GLY A 160 -6.16 -18.89 10.29
CA GLY A 160 -6.88 -20.17 10.30
C GLY A 160 -7.12 -20.78 8.91
N SER A 161 -6.72 -20.11 7.82
CA SER A 161 -6.69 -20.66 6.47
C SER A 161 -5.48 -20.11 5.68
N ASN A 162 -5.25 -20.62 4.47
CA ASN A 162 -4.18 -20.16 3.56
C ASN A 162 -4.77 -19.56 2.26
N GLU A 163 -5.98 -18.99 2.34
CA GLU A 163 -6.66 -18.41 1.18
C GLU A 163 -6.07 -17.06 0.77
N ILE A 164 -5.58 -16.28 1.73
CA ILE A 164 -4.77 -15.09 1.51
C ILE A 164 -3.38 -15.36 2.09
N HIS A 165 -2.36 -15.43 1.25
CA HIS A 165 -0.97 -15.60 1.69
C HIS A 165 0.00 -15.06 0.64
N PHE A 166 0.61 -13.91 0.92
CA PHE A 166 1.58 -13.34 0.02
C PHE A 166 2.54 -12.36 0.69
N ASN A 167 3.72 -12.23 0.09
CA ASN A 167 4.70 -11.20 0.42
C ASN A 167 5.32 -10.72 -0.89
N VAL A 168 4.97 -9.51 -1.29
CA VAL A 168 5.31 -8.95 -2.60
C VAL A 168 5.88 -7.53 -2.45
N TYR A 169 6.68 -7.12 -3.43
CA TYR A 169 7.16 -5.75 -3.56
C TYR A 169 6.73 -5.19 -4.90
N ILE A 170 5.98 -4.09 -4.85
CA ILE A 170 5.44 -3.38 -6.02
C ILE A 170 6.25 -2.10 -6.23
N PHE A 171 6.85 -1.95 -7.41
CA PHE A 171 7.66 -0.79 -7.77
C PHE A 171 6.78 0.43 -8.06
N ASN A 172 7.21 1.60 -7.57
CA ASN A 172 6.54 2.88 -7.85
C ASN A 172 7.02 3.44 -9.19
N VAL A 173 6.57 2.83 -10.28
CA VAL A 173 6.98 3.15 -11.65
C VAL A 173 5.77 3.51 -12.51
N GLN A 174 6.02 4.16 -13.64
CA GLN A 174 4.98 4.44 -14.63
C GLN A 174 5.58 4.27 -16.03
N SER A 175 4.96 3.44 -16.84
CA SER A 175 5.33 3.24 -18.24
C SER A 175 5.40 4.56 -19.00
N GLY A 176 6.52 4.81 -19.68
CA GLY A 176 6.77 6.03 -20.44
C GLY A 176 7.13 7.27 -19.59
N VAL A 177 7.45 7.10 -18.32
CA VAL A 177 7.83 8.21 -17.43
C VAL A 177 9.09 7.87 -16.65
N THR A 178 10.04 8.80 -16.63
CA THR A 178 11.18 8.77 -15.72
C THR A 178 10.86 9.58 -14.48
N LEU A 179 10.96 8.97 -13.29
CA LEU A 179 10.65 9.62 -12.00
C LEU A 179 11.94 10.05 -11.30
N ASN A 180 11.95 11.27 -10.79
CA ASN A 180 12.95 11.74 -9.83
C ASN A 180 12.48 11.39 -8.42
N TYR A 181 13.09 10.38 -7.81
CA TYR A 181 12.66 9.94 -6.48
C TYR A 181 13.09 10.88 -5.35
N ALA A 182 14.07 11.76 -5.61
CA ALA A 182 14.55 12.71 -4.61
C ALA A 182 13.42 13.66 -4.19
N ASP A 183 12.66 14.18 -5.15
CA ASP A 183 11.63 15.20 -4.91
C ASP A 183 10.25 14.85 -5.50
N GLY A 184 10.11 13.77 -6.28
CA GLY A 184 8.87 13.39 -6.93
C GLY A 184 8.55 14.12 -8.24
N THR A 185 9.46 14.92 -8.79
CA THR A 185 9.35 15.44 -10.15
C THR A 185 9.49 14.31 -11.18
N SER A 186 9.13 14.57 -12.44
CA SER A 186 9.13 13.53 -13.49
C SER A 186 9.39 14.08 -14.88
N GLN A 187 9.76 13.22 -15.81
CA GLN A 187 9.93 13.50 -17.24
C GLN A 187 9.16 12.45 -18.05
N ILE A 188 8.39 12.92 -19.05
CA ILE A 188 7.73 12.02 -20.01
C ILE A 188 8.78 11.61 -21.04
N ASN A 189 8.88 10.31 -21.31
CA ASN A 189 9.82 9.73 -22.27
C ASN A 189 9.29 9.77 -23.70
#